data_AF-A0A3R6LI38-F1
#
_entry.id   AF-A0A3R6LI38-F1
#
_cell.length_a   1.000
_cell.length_b   1.000
_cell.length_c   1.000
_cell.angle_alpha   90.00
_cell.angle_beta   90.00
_cell.angle_gamma   90.00
#
_symmetry.space_group_name_H-M   'P 1'
#
loop_
_entity.id
_entity.type
_entity.pdbx_description
1 polymer ?
#
loop_
_entity_poly.entity_id
_entity_poly.type
_entity_poly.pdbx_seq_one_letter_code
_entity_poly.pdbx_strand_id
1 'polypeptide(L)' 'MEKNELQAFVKYNYFHKEQKRGFKKEAFLFENLYYNEQDDYLVCPMGQHMRSIGDKTTTS' A
#
# COMPACT_ATOMS: atom_id res chain seq x y z
N MET A 1 -33.56 14.39 8.04
CA MET A 1 -32.41 13.81 8.77
C MET A 1 -31.62 12.99 7.77
N GLU A 2 -30.62 13.61 7.15
CA GLU A 2 -29.66 12.90 6.32
C GLU A 2 -28.77 12.06 7.25
N LYS A 3 -29.04 10.75 7.30
CA LYS A 3 -28.20 9.79 8.00
C LYS A 3 -26.92 9.66 7.19
N ASN A 4 -25.95 10.55 7.42
CA ASN A 4 -24.58 10.25 7.04
C ASN A 4 -24.18 8.97 7.78
N GLU A 5 -23.99 7.91 7.02
CA GLU A 5 -23.54 6.60 7.46
C GLU A 5 -22.10 6.71 8.00
N LEU A 6 -21.95 7.32 9.16
CA LEU A 6 -20.70 7.39 9.90
C LEU A 6 -20.36 5.97 10.36
N GLN A 7 -19.76 5.18 9.47
CA GLN A 7 -19.10 3.93 9.82
C GLN A 7 -18.14 4.21 10.97
N ALA A 8 -18.24 3.44 12.06
CA ALA A 8 -17.33 3.59 13.19
C ALA A 8 -15.90 3.24 12.74
N PHE A 9 -15.08 4.26 12.49
CA PHE A 9 -13.69 4.07 12.11
C PHE A 9 -12.84 3.80 13.35
N VAL A 10 -12.19 2.64 13.39
CA VAL A 10 -11.12 2.39 14.36
C VAL A 10 -9.93 3.25 13.95
N LYS A 11 -9.53 4.19 14.82
CA LYS A 11 -8.37 5.03 14.58
C LYS A 11 -7.10 4.19 14.75
N TYR A 12 -6.67 3.56 13.67
CA TYR A 12 -5.34 2.97 13.60
C TYR A 12 -4.28 4.09 13.55
N ASN A 13 -3.12 3.86 14.17
CA ASN A 13 -2.09 4.87 14.37
C ASN A 13 -1.58 5.52 13.06
N TYR A 14 -1.70 4.83 11.92
CA TYR A 14 -1.22 5.28 10.61
C TYR A 14 -2.21 6.12 9.81
N PHE A 15 -3.48 6.20 10.22
CA PHE A 15 -4.56 6.85 9.47
C PHE A 15 -4.26 8.30 9.10
N HIS A 16 -3.75 9.09 10.06
CA HIS A 16 -3.37 10.49 9.83
C HIS A 16 -2.17 10.65 8.91
N LYS A 17 -1.30 9.64 8.85
CA LYS A 17 -0.10 9.64 8.02
C LYS A 17 -0.44 9.31 6.58
N GLU A 18 -1.30 8.32 6.35
CA GLU A 18 -1.79 7.90 5.02
C GLU A 18 -2.55 9.01 4.27
N GLN A 19 -3.27 9.87 5.00
CA GLN A 19 -3.99 11.00 4.40
C GLN A 19 -3.09 12.15 3.94
N LYS A 20 -1.86 12.25 4.46
CA LYS A 20 -0.96 13.35 4.10
C LYS A 20 -0.55 13.23 2.64
N ARG A 21 -0.61 14.36 1.92
CA ARG A 21 -0.20 14.45 0.50
C ARG A 21 1.24 13.97 0.25
N GLY A 22 2.15 14.17 1.21
CA GLY A 22 3.51 13.67 1.12
C GLY A 22 3.52 12.14 1.02
N PHE A 23 2.85 11.46 1.96
CA PHE A 23 2.77 10.01 2.00
C PHE A 23 2.20 9.41 0.70
N LYS A 24 1.14 9.99 0.14
CA LYS A 24 0.57 9.51 -1.14
C LYS A 24 1.45 9.76 -2.37
N LYS A 25 2.44 10.64 -2.27
CA LYS A 25 3.33 11.02 -3.39
C LYS A 25 4.73 10.42 -3.27
N GLU A 26 5.06 9.82 -2.14
CA GLU A 26 6.32 9.12 -1.96
C GLU A 26 6.33 7.88 -2.87
N ALA A 27 7.07 7.98 -3.98
CA ALA A 27 7.05 6.95 -5.01
C ALA A 27 7.60 5.60 -4.52
N PHE A 28 8.53 5.62 -3.56
CA PHE A 28 9.20 4.42 -3.06
C PHE A 28 8.50 3.76 -1.86
N LEU A 29 7.33 4.24 -1.45
CA LEU A 29 6.53 3.53 -0.46
C LEU A 29 5.93 2.28 -1.09
N PHE A 30 6.06 1.15 -0.40
CA PHE A 30 5.51 -0.13 -0.84
C PHE A 30 4.02 -0.04 -1.20
N GLU A 31 3.25 0.71 -0.40
CA GLU A 31 1.81 0.94 -0.60
C GLU A 31 1.48 1.73 -1.89
N ASN A 32 2.45 2.49 -2.43
CA ASN A 32 2.29 3.30 -3.64
C ASN A 32 2.91 2.64 -4.88
N LEU A 33 3.52 1.46 -4.77
CA LEU A 33 4.07 0.73 -5.91
C LEU A 33 2.95 0.18 -6.79
N TYR A 34 3.18 0.15 -8.10
CA TYR A 34 2.24 -0.47 -9.04
C TYR A 34 2.44 -1.98 -9.06
N TYR A 35 1.39 -2.73 -8.74
CA TYR A 35 1.35 -4.18 -8.85
C TYR A 35 0.62 -4.59 -10.13
N ASN A 36 1.21 -5.49 -10.90
CA ASN A 36 0.57 -6.12 -12.05
C ASN A 36 0.10 -7.53 -11.66
N GLU A 37 -1.22 -7.70 -11.61
CA GLU A 37 -1.87 -8.98 -11.29
C GLU A 37 -1.71 -10.04 -12.41
N GLN A 38 -1.49 -9.63 -13.66
CA GLN A 38 -1.42 -10.56 -14.80
C GLN A 38 -0.08 -11.32 -14.86
N ASP A 39 1.01 -10.60 -14.60
CA ASP A 39 2.39 -11.11 -14.73
C ASP A 39 3.10 -11.22 -13.37
N ASP A 40 2.38 -11.01 -12.26
CA ASP A 40 2.86 -11.13 -10.88
C ASP A 40 4.19 -10.38 -10.61
N TYR A 41 4.19 -9.08 -10.86
CA TYR A 41 5.34 -8.23 -10.55
C TYR A 41 4.95 -6.88 -9.97
N LEU A 42 5.86 -6.33 -9.19
CA LEU A 42 5.83 -4.96 -8.71
C LEU A 42 6.71 -4.09 -9.62
N VAL A 43 6.28 -2.85 -9.88
CA VAL A 43 7.05 -1.88 -10.67
C VAL A 43 7.60 -0.81 -9.76
N CYS A 44 8.92 -0.68 -9.72
CA CYS A 44 9.60 0.44 -9.09
C CYS A 44 9.31 1.74 -9.85
N PRO A 45 9.25 2.90 -9.16
CA PRO A 45 9.11 4.21 -9.80
C PRO A 45 10.21 4.53 -10.82
N MET A 46 11.38 3.89 -10.66
CA MET A 46 12.50 3.96 -11.59
C MET A 46 12.29 3.13 -12.88
N GLY A 47 11.18 2.40 -13.01
CA GLY A 47 10.83 1.58 -14.18
C GLY A 47 11.27 0.11 -14.10
N GLN A 48 11.87 -0.31 -12.99
CA GLN A 48 12.34 -1.69 -12.81
C GLN A 48 11.20 -2.63 -12.40
N HIS A 49 11.12 -3.79 -13.05
CA HIS A 49 10.19 -4.86 -12.71
C HIS A 49 10.80 -5.75 -11.64
N MET A 50 10.10 -5.89 -10.51
CA MET A 50 10.47 -6.73 -9.38
C MET A 50 9.54 -7.94 -9.35
N ARG A 51 10.09 -9.12 -9.61
CA ARG A 51 9.37 -10.40 -9.48
C ARG A 51 9.58 -10.97 -8.08
N SER A 52 8.65 -11.79 -7.61
CA SER A 52 8.84 -12.55 -6.38
C SER A 52 10.03 -13.49 -6.52
N ILE A 53 11.00 -13.41 -5.59
CA ILE A 53 12.22 -14.24 -5.57
C ILE A 53 12.14 -15.43 -4.60
N GLY A 54 11.04 -15.57 -3.87
CA GLY A 54 10.79 -16.67 -2.95
C GLY A 54 10.23 -16.23 -1.61
N ASP A 55 9.47 -17.12 -0.98
CA ASP A 55 8.89 -16.93 0.34
C ASP A 55 9.81 -17.48 1.43
N LYS A 56 9.99 -16.72 2.51
CA LYS A 56 10.73 -17.18 3.68
C LYS A 56 9.76 -17.58 4.79
N THR A 57 9.59 -18.88 5.00
CA THR A 57 8.98 -19.41 6.23
C THR A 57 10.04 -19.51 7.33
N THR A 58 9.90 -18.72 8.40
CA THR A 58 10.72 -18.88 9.60
C THR A 58 9.98 -19.80 10.57
N THR A 59 10.45 -21.04 10.72
CA THR A 59 9.95 -21.97 11.74
C THR A 59 10.34 -21.40 13.12
N SER A 60 9.33 -21.10 13.95
CA SER A 60 9.50 -20.68 15.35
C SER A 60 9.75 -21.88 16.26
#